data_AF-A0ABD2JA03-F1
#
_entry.id   AF-A0ABD2JA03-F1
#
_cell.length_a   1.000
_cell.length_b   1.000
_cell.length_c   1.000
_cell.angle_alpha   90.00
_cell.angle_beta   90.00
_cell.angle_gamma   90.00
#
_symmetry.space_group_name_H-M   'P 1'
#
loop_
_entity.id
_entity.type
_entity.pdbx_description
1 polymer ?
#
loop_
_entity_poly.entity_id
_entity_poly.type
_entity_poly.pdbx_seq_one_letter_code
_entity_poly.pdbx_strand_id
1 'polypeptide(L)'
;MEVQFKRIRFFVNVASFVFPELKLKWLVRETKLNLPQELDFLREAANADKVRRMFSHMRFVKIPKIHYNYSSDTILTMEFCEDLLPLGALYSEMIFRRGYAHSDPHPDNILTLPDELRIDYAKLWLALMKPDQDEILSVCERMNIGQNYGLFACIVTMRSWKSVTAGIARTEIDDGERSHIKEYATGLVP
;
A
#
# COMPACT_ATOMS: atom_id res chain seq x y z
N MET A 1 -0.03 18.56 -17.76
CA MET A 1 -0.99 18.04 -16.75
C MET A 1 -2.40 18.62 -16.87
N GLU A 2 -2.62 19.93 -16.99
CA GLU A 2 -3.96 20.52 -16.90
C GLU A 2 -4.97 20.05 -17.98
N VAL A 3 -4.50 19.84 -19.21
CA VAL A 3 -5.32 19.27 -20.30
C VAL A 3 -5.74 17.82 -20.00
N GLN A 4 -4.85 17.03 -19.39
CA GLN A 4 -5.17 15.64 -19.02
C GLN A 4 -6.23 15.60 -17.92
N PHE A 5 -6.13 16.46 -16.91
CA PHE A 5 -7.18 16.56 -15.88
C PHE A 5 -8.52 17.02 -16.43
N LYS A 6 -8.54 17.92 -17.42
CA LYS A 6 -9.78 18.31 -18.12
C LYS A 6 -10.41 17.11 -18.84
N ARG A 7 -9.60 16.26 -19.49
CA ARG A 7 -10.06 15.03 -20.16
C ARG A 7 -10.57 13.99 -19.15
N ILE A 8 -9.82 13.70 -18.09
CA ILE A 8 -10.21 12.78 -17.02
C ILE A 8 -11.55 13.23 -16.42
N ARG A 9 -11.69 14.52 -16.09
CA ARG A 9 -12.94 15.09 -15.55
C ARG A 9 -14.11 14.93 -16.52
N PHE A 10 -13.88 15.13 -17.82
CA PHE A 10 -14.91 14.93 -18.84
C PHE A 10 -15.39 13.47 -18.85
N PHE A 11 -14.48 12.50 -18.93
CA PHE A 11 -14.84 11.08 -18.95
C PHE A 11 -15.50 10.62 -17.65
N VAL A 12 -15.00 11.06 -16.49
CA VAL A 12 -15.62 10.75 -15.19
C VAL A 12 -17.05 11.30 -15.10
N ASN A 13 -17.29 12.51 -15.62
CA ASN A 13 -18.64 13.09 -15.63
C ASN A 13 -19.58 12.34 -16.57
N VAL A 14 -19.11 11.93 -17.75
CA VAL A 14 -19.89 11.09 -18.69
C VAL A 14 -20.19 9.74 -18.05
N ALA A 15 -19.21 9.07 -17.46
CA ALA A 15 -19.39 7.78 -16.79
C ALA A 15 -20.36 7.89 -15.60
N SER A 16 -20.26 8.96 -14.79
CA SER A 16 -21.19 9.20 -13.68
C SER A 16 -22.61 9.54 -14.14
N PHE A 17 -22.77 10.01 -15.37
CA PHE A 17 -24.09 10.26 -15.98
C PHE A 17 -24.70 8.96 -16.54
N VAL A 18 -23.90 8.14 -17.21
CA VAL A 18 -24.35 6.86 -17.80
C VAL A 18 -24.57 5.79 -16.72
N PHE A 19 -23.76 5.80 -15.66
CA PHE A 19 -23.79 4.86 -14.55
C PHE A 19 -23.82 5.62 -13.21
N PRO A 20 -24.99 6.12 -12.77
CA PRO A 20 -25.12 6.93 -11.56
C PRO A 20 -24.65 6.23 -10.27
N GLU A 21 -24.69 4.90 -10.24
CA GLU A 21 -24.18 4.05 -9.17
C GLU A 21 -22.65 4.12 -9.01
N LEU A 22 -21.92 4.42 -10.09
CA LEU A 22 -20.46 4.59 -10.05
C LEU A 22 -20.14 5.99 -9.51
N LYS A 23 -19.90 6.09 -8.20
CA LYS A 23 -19.48 7.33 -7.52
C LYS A 23 -18.05 7.75 -7.88
N LEU A 24 -17.71 7.99 -9.15
CA LEU A 24 -16.33 8.21 -9.63
C LEU A 24 -15.80 9.64 -9.41
N LYS A 25 -16.60 10.56 -8.89
CA LYS A 25 -16.19 11.97 -8.71
C LYS A 25 -14.98 12.14 -7.78
N TRP A 26 -14.79 11.25 -6.80
CA TRP A 26 -13.62 11.29 -5.91
C TRP A 26 -12.32 11.02 -6.68
N LEU A 27 -12.36 10.22 -7.75
CA LEU A 27 -11.19 9.83 -8.53
C LEU A 27 -10.49 11.06 -9.12
N VAL A 28 -11.25 12.01 -9.67
CA VAL A 28 -10.68 13.24 -10.25
C VAL A 28 -9.91 14.05 -9.20
N ARG A 29 -10.44 14.11 -7.98
CA ARG A 29 -9.78 14.80 -6.86
C ARG A 29 -8.49 14.08 -6.48
N GLU A 30 -8.56 12.77 -6.31
CA GLU A 30 -7.43 11.94 -5.89
C GLU A 30 -6.30 11.95 -6.92
N THR A 31 -6.62 11.75 -8.20
CA THR A 31 -5.63 11.82 -9.30
C THR A 31 -5.00 13.20 -9.38
N LYS A 32 -5.74 14.28 -9.14
CA LYS A 32 -5.18 15.64 -9.16
C LYS A 32 -4.15 15.87 -8.05
N LEU A 33 -4.34 15.24 -6.90
CA LEU A 33 -3.43 15.33 -5.77
C LEU A 33 -2.21 14.41 -5.95
N ASN A 34 -2.41 13.16 -6.37
CA ASN A 34 -1.36 12.14 -6.35
C ASN A 34 -0.55 12.06 -7.64
N LEU A 35 -1.17 12.24 -8.81
CA LEU A 35 -0.47 12.07 -10.08
C LEU A 35 0.75 13.00 -10.26
N PRO A 36 0.72 14.29 -9.86
CA PRO A 36 1.93 15.12 -9.91
C PRO A 36 3.05 14.61 -9.01
N GLN A 37 2.70 13.94 -7.91
CA GLN A 37 3.66 13.39 -6.96
C GLN A 37 4.26 12.07 -7.47
N GLU A 38 3.49 11.29 -8.23
CA GLU A 38 3.93 10.05 -8.90
C GLU A 38 4.78 10.33 -10.16
N LEU A 39 4.55 11.46 -10.82
CA LEU A 39 5.34 11.87 -11.99
C LEU A 39 6.66 12.58 -11.63
N ASP A 40 6.98 12.72 -10.34
CA ASP A 40 8.26 13.26 -9.88
C ASP A 40 9.11 12.11 -9.32
N PHE A 41 9.89 11.51 -10.21
CA PHE A 41 10.75 10.38 -9.86
C PHE A 41 11.94 10.75 -8.98
N LEU A 42 12.31 12.02 -8.87
CA LEU A 42 13.32 12.45 -7.90
C LEU A 42 12.76 12.40 -6.47
N ARG A 43 11.46 12.66 -6.33
CA ARG A 43 10.75 12.48 -5.06
C ARG A 43 10.67 11.01 -4.67
N GLU A 44 10.38 10.14 -5.64
CA GLU A 44 10.38 8.69 -5.43
C GLU A 44 11.79 8.18 -5.06
N ALA A 45 12.83 8.62 -5.75
CA ALA A 45 14.22 8.34 -5.41
C ALA A 45 14.55 8.71 -3.95
N ALA A 46 14.19 9.92 -3.52
CA ALA A 46 14.41 10.38 -2.16
C ALA A 46 13.66 9.53 -1.11
N ASN A 47 12.45 9.10 -1.43
CA ASN A 47 11.67 8.19 -0.60
C ASN A 47 12.34 6.81 -0.53
N ALA A 48 12.77 6.25 -1.65
CA ALA A 48 13.50 4.97 -1.70
C ALA A 48 14.77 5.02 -0.84
N ASP A 49 15.52 6.12 -0.88
CA ASP A 49 16.71 6.31 -0.06
C ASP A 49 16.39 6.41 1.44
N LYS A 50 15.27 7.05 1.79
CA LYS A 50 14.78 7.12 3.17
C LYS A 50 14.41 5.72 3.68
N VAL A 51 13.69 4.95 2.86
CA VAL A 51 13.33 3.55 3.15
C VAL A 51 14.62 2.72 3.32
N ARG A 52 15.55 2.78 2.37
CA ARG A 52 16.84 2.06 2.46
C ARG A 52 17.59 2.30 3.76
N ARG A 53 17.67 3.54 4.24
CA ARG A 53 18.28 3.86 5.55
C ARG A 53 17.49 3.26 6.71
N MET A 54 16.17 3.37 6.66
CA MET A 54 15.24 2.90 7.68
C MET A 54 15.26 1.37 7.87
N PHE A 55 15.47 0.60 6.80
CA PHE A 55 15.51 -0.87 6.80
C PHE A 55 16.92 -1.46 6.71
N SER A 56 17.97 -0.64 6.84
CA SER A 56 19.37 -1.09 6.70
C SER A 56 19.78 -2.22 7.68
N HIS A 57 19.09 -2.37 8.81
CA HIS A 57 19.29 -3.44 9.78
C HIS A 57 18.64 -4.78 9.39
N MET A 58 17.73 -4.78 8.42
CA MET A 58 17.00 -5.96 7.98
C MET A 58 17.72 -6.66 6.84
N ARG A 59 18.50 -7.70 7.15
CA ARG A 59 19.31 -8.43 6.16
C ARG A 59 18.50 -9.14 5.07
N PHE A 60 17.23 -9.39 5.32
CA PHE A 60 16.31 -10.00 4.36
C PHE A 60 15.60 -8.96 3.47
N VAL A 61 15.77 -7.66 3.73
CA VAL A 61 15.22 -6.58 2.90
C VAL A 61 16.32 -5.92 2.10
N LYS A 62 16.25 -6.04 0.77
CA LYS A 62 17.06 -5.24 -0.14
C LYS A 62 16.21 -4.11 -0.74
N ILE A 63 16.55 -2.87 -0.40
CA ILE A 63 16.03 -1.69 -1.09
C ILE A 63 17.08 -1.24 -2.10
N PRO A 64 16.74 -1.16 -3.40
CA PRO A 64 17.72 -0.89 -4.45
C PRO A 64 18.36 0.48 -4.26
N LYS A 65 19.67 0.57 -4.48
CA LYS A 65 20.40 1.85 -4.46
C LYS A 65 20.01 2.68 -5.67
N ILE A 66 19.70 3.97 -5.46
CA ILE A 66 19.43 4.90 -6.56
C ILE A 66 20.72 5.35 -7.24
N HIS A 67 20.71 5.38 -8.57
CA HIS A 67 21.77 5.95 -9.40
C HIS A 67 21.37 7.35 -9.89
N TYR A 68 21.60 8.37 -9.06
CA TYR A 68 21.21 9.75 -9.34
C TYR A 68 21.80 10.34 -10.63
N ASN A 69 23.02 9.94 -11.02
CA ASN A 69 23.66 10.41 -12.26
C ASN A 69 22.91 9.95 -13.53
N TYR A 70 22.04 8.95 -13.41
CA TYR A 70 21.22 8.41 -14.49
C TYR A 70 19.72 8.58 -14.19
N SER A 71 19.35 9.43 -13.23
CA SER A 71 17.97 9.69 -12.84
C SER A 71 17.61 11.16 -13.06
N SER A 72 16.36 11.41 -13.40
CA SER A 72 15.74 12.72 -13.58
C SER A 72 14.33 12.72 -12.97
N ASP A 73 13.60 13.81 -13.16
CA ASP A 73 12.16 13.89 -12.85
C ASP A 73 11.31 12.90 -13.67
N THR A 74 11.85 12.39 -14.78
CA THR A 74 11.14 11.61 -15.80
C THR A 74 11.70 10.21 -16.02
N ILE A 75 12.89 9.90 -15.48
CA ILE A 75 13.50 8.56 -15.51
C ILE A 75 14.10 8.25 -14.12
N LEU A 76 13.76 7.09 -13.54
CA LEU A 76 14.38 6.59 -12.31
C LEU A 76 15.29 5.40 -12.61
N THR A 77 16.58 5.52 -12.28
CA THR A 77 17.56 4.43 -12.43
C THR A 77 18.00 3.93 -11.06
N MET A 78 17.89 2.63 -10.83
CA MET A 78 18.21 1.99 -9.54
C MET A 78 18.95 0.66 -9.73
N GLU A 79 19.58 0.17 -8.65
CA GLU A 79 20.25 -1.11 -8.61
C GLU A 79 19.30 -2.26 -8.95
N PHE A 80 19.72 -3.14 -9.85
CA PHE A 80 18.98 -4.35 -10.16
C PHE A 80 19.08 -5.35 -9.00
N CYS A 81 17.94 -5.86 -8.53
CA CYS A 81 17.86 -6.81 -7.43
C CYS A 81 17.22 -8.12 -7.90
N GLU A 82 17.95 -9.24 -7.82
CA GLU A 82 17.45 -10.57 -8.21
C GLU A 82 16.75 -11.32 -7.06
N ASP A 83 16.99 -10.90 -5.82
CA ASP A 83 16.58 -11.63 -4.62
C ASP A 83 15.26 -11.14 -3.99
N LEU A 84 14.52 -12.11 -3.44
CA LEU A 84 13.22 -11.99 -2.77
C LEU A 84 13.24 -11.09 -1.54
N LEU A 85 12.21 -10.24 -1.45
CA LEU A 85 11.82 -9.53 -0.23
C LEU A 85 10.72 -10.33 0.50
N PRO A 86 10.88 -10.75 1.78
CA PRO A 86 9.77 -11.28 2.56
C PRO A 86 8.86 -10.12 2.96
N LEU A 87 7.84 -9.91 2.12
CA LEU A 87 6.96 -8.76 2.12
C LEU A 87 6.28 -8.51 3.47
N GLY A 88 5.87 -9.57 4.16
CA GLY A 88 5.23 -9.50 5.47
C GLY A 88 6.12 -8.84 6.53
N ALA A 89 7.42 -9.13 6.53
CA ALA A 89 8.37 -8.58 7.48
C ALA A 89 8.78 -7.13 7.14
N LEU A 90 8.90 -6.79 5.85
CA LEU A 90 9.14 -5.42 5.39
C LEU A 90 7.98 -4.49 5.79
N TYR A 91 6.75 -4.85 5.44
CA TYR A 91 5.58 -4.04 5.76
C TYR A 91 5.35 -3.98 7.26
N SER A 92 5.59 -5.08 7.99
CA SER A 92 5.52 -5.05 9.44
C SER A 92 6.48 -4.01 10.03
N GLU A 93 7.75 -4.01 9.66
CA GLU A 93 8.69 -3.00 10.19
C GLU A 93 8.35 -1.56 9.75
N MET A 94 7.94 -1.38 8.48
CA MET A 94 7.47 -0.10 7.94
C MET A 94 6.41 0.53 8.81
N ILE A 95 5.43 -0.27 9.19
CA ILE A 95 4.29 0.24 9.92
C ILE A 95 4.56 0.22 11.42
N PHE A 96 4.86 -0.94 11.99
CA PHE A 96 4.88 -1.17 13.42
C PHE A 96 6.05 -0.49 14.13
N ARG A 97 7.21 -0.36 13.46
CA ARG A 97 8.40 0.17 14.14
C ARG A 97 8.81 1.56 13.68
N ARG A 98 8.41 1.96 12.47
CA ARG A 98 8.92 3.18 11.83
C ARG A 98 7.85 4.21 11.48
N GLY A 99 6.57 3.82 11.49
CA GLY A 99 5.45 4.72 11.17
C GLY A 99 5.50 5.29 9.75
N TYR A 100 6.10 4.57 8.80
CA TYR A 100 6.28 5.00 7.42
C TYR A 100 6.19 3.80 6.47
N ALA A 101 5.15 3.78 5.62
CA ALA A 101 4.89 2.71 4.66
C ALA A 101 5.05 3.19 3.22
N HIS A 102 5.58 2.33 2.35
CA HIS A 102 5.50 2.52 0.91
C HIS A 102 4.05 2.25 0.49
N SER A 103 3.37 3.28 -0.03
CA SER A 103 1.91 3.32 -0.18
C SER A 103 1.31 2.27 -1.12
N ASP A 104 2.13 1.58 -1.92
CA ASP A 104 1.63 0.58 -2.87
C ASP A 104 2.52 -0.68 -2.90
N PRO A 105 2.11 -1.78 -2.22
CA PRO A 105 2.67 -3.12 -2.38
C PRO A 105 2.19 -3.77 -3.69
N HIS A 106 2.30 -3.08 -4.83
CA HIS A 106 1.93 -3.70 -6.09
C HIS A 106 2.90 -4.86 -6.39
N PRO A 107 2.42 -6.03 -6.82
CA PRO A 107 3.27 -7.17 -7.18
C PRO A 107 4.37 -6.82 -8.19
N ASP A 108 4.13 -5.82 -9.04
CA ASP A 108 5.10 -5.38 -10.06
C ASP A 108 6.25 -4.53 -9.48
N ASN A 109 6.08 -3.92 -8.31
CA ASN A 109 7.12 -3.18 -7.59
C ASN A 109 7.97 -4.10 -6.68
N ILE A 110 7.66 -5.39 -6.65
CA ILE A 110 8.31 -6.39 -5.82
C ILE A 110 8.85 -7.47 -6.75
N LEU A 111 10.16 -7.41 -7.03
CA LEU A 111 10.80 -8.43 -7.85
C LEU A 111 10.66 -9.80 -7.15
N THR A 112 10.04 -10.73 -7.89
CA THR A 112 9.84 -12.15 -7.57
C THR A 112 9.23 -12.43 -6.20
N LEU A 113 7.89 -12.40 -6.09
CA LEU A 113 7.21 -13.09 -4.99
C LEU A 113 7.19 -14.61 -5.26
N PRO A 114 7.53 -15.47 -4.28
CA PRO A 114 7.31 -16.90 -4.42
C PRO A 114 5.83 -17.18 -4.68
N ASP A 115 5.51 -18.20 -5.48
CA ASP A 115 4.12 -18.50 -5.86
C ASP A 115 3.23 -18.72 -4.63
N GLU A 116 3.78 -19.32 -3.58
CA GLU A 116 3.11 -19.48 -2.28
C GLU A 116 2.70 -18.13 -1.67
N LEU A 117 3.62 -17.14 -1.66
CA LEU A 117 3.35 -15.80 -1.12
C LEU A 117 2.36 -15.02 -1.98
N ARG A 118 2.38 -15.21 -3.31
CA ARG A 118 1.37 -14.62 -4.22
C ARG A 118 -0.03 -15.17 -3.92
N ILE A 119 -0.12 -16.48 -3.76
CA ILE A 119 -1.37 -17.17 -3.43
C ILE A 119 -1.87 -16.72 -2.06
N ASP A 120 -0.99 -16.64 -1.06
CA ASP A 120 -1.34 -16.18 0.27
C ASP A 120 -1.78 -14.72 0.28
N TYR A 121 -1.11 -13.84 -0.47
CA TYR A 121 -1.56 -12.45 -0.60
C TYR A 121 -2.94 -12.35 -1.28
N ALA A 122 -3.21 -13.15 -2.32
CA ALA A 122 -4.53 -13.21 -2.95
C ALA A 122 -5.61 -13.74 -1.98
N LYS A 123 -5.29 -14.78 -1.20
CA LYS A 123 -6.18 -15.32 -0.17
C LYS A 123 -6.46 -14.29 0.92
N LEU A 124 -5.47 -13.49 1.32
CA LEU A 124 -5.65 -12.39 2.27
C LEU A 124 -6.73 -11.42 1.77
N TRP A 125 -6.64 -10.97 0.52
CA TRP A 125 -7.64 -10.06 -0.04
C TRP A 125 -9.04 -10.68 -0.10
N LEU A 126 -9.15 -11.97 -0.43
CA LEU A 126 -10.42 -12.69 -0.38
C LEU A 126 -10.98 -12.77 1.04
N ALA A 127 -10.14 -13.00 2.04
CA ALA A 127 -10.53 -13.06 3.45
C ALA A 127 -10.98 -11.67 3.96
N LEU A 128 -10.26 -10.60 3.59
CA LEU A 128 -10.61 -9.21 3.91
C LEU A 128 -11.94 -8.78 3.29
N MET A 129 -12.26 -9.26 2.08
CA MET A 129 -13.55 -9.01 1.41
C MET A 129 -14.70 -9.79 2.06
N LYS A 130 -14.44 -10.98 2.60
CA LYS A 130 -15.40 -11.87 3.29
C LYS A 130 -15.47 -11.68 4.81
N PRO A 131 -14.97 -10.55 5.31
CA PRO A 131 -14.44 -10.39 6.68
C PRO A 131 -14.16 -11.68 7.48
N ASP A 132 -13.40 -12.62 6.91
CA ASP A 132 -13.08 -13.90 7.58
C ASP A 132 -11.84 -13.76 8.47
N GLN A 133 -12.04 -13.57 9.77
CA GLN A 133 -10.96 -13.32 10.72
C GLN A 133 -10.01 -14.50 10.89
N ASP A 134 -10.53 -15.72 10.84
CA ASP A 134 -9.74 -16.94 11.01
C ASP A 134 -8.83 -17.16 9.79
N GLU A 135 -9.36 -16.92 8.58
CA GLU A 135 -8.56 -16.97 7.35
C GLU A 135 -7.54 -15.83 7.30
N ILE A 136 -7.89 -14.61 7.72
CA ILE A 136 -6.93 -13.49 7.82
C ILE A 136 -5.77 -13.88 8.72
N LEU A 137 -6.04 -14.41 9.92
CA LEU A 137 -5.01 -14.86 10.85
C LEU A 137 -4.14 -15.95 10.22
N SER A 138 -4.77 -17.00 9.68
CA SER A 138 -4.06 -18.15 9.08
C SER A 138 -3.15 -17.74 7.93
N VAL A 139 -3.62 -16.86 7.04
CA VAL A 139 -2.83 -16.32 5.94
C VAL A 139 -1.68 -15.44 6.47
N CYS A 140 -1.95 -14.57 7.43
CA CYS A 140 -0.94 -13.72 8.03
C CYS A 140 0.14 -14.51 8.79
N GLU A 141 -0.19 -15.63 9.41
CA GLU A 141 0.78 -16.55 10.00
C GLU A 141 1.71 -17.15 8.94
N ARG A 142 1.16 -17.64 7.81
CA ARG A 142 1.98 -18.15 6.68
C ARG A 142 2.87 -17.09 6.06
N MET A 143 2.44 -15.83 6.10
CA MET A 143 3.22 -14.67 5.64
C MET A 143 4.24 -14.15 6.69
N ASN A 144 4.42 -14.85 7.82
CA ASN A 144 5.27 -14.43 8.95
C ASN A 144 4.92 -13.06 9.56
N ILE A 145 3.64 -12.68 9.52
CA ILE A 145 3.11 -11.46 10.17
C ILE A 145 2.71 -11.76 11.62
N GLY A 146 2.19 -12.97 11.87
CA GLY A 146 1.87 -13.47 13.21
C GLY A 146 0.87 -12.59 13.97
N GLN A 147 1.17 -12.27 15.24
CA GLN A 147 0.28 -11.53 16.16
C GLN A 147 -0.12 -10.13 15.65
N ASN A 148 0.61 -9.59 14.68
CA ASN A 148 0.38 -8.29 14.09
C ASN A 148 -0.65 -8.30 12.95
N TYR A 149 -1.30 -9.43 12.67
CA TYR A 149 -2.27 -9.60 11.58
C TYR A 149 -3.38 -8.54 11.59
N GLY A 150 -3.90 -8.18 12.77
CA GLY A 150 -5.00 -7.24 12.90
C GLY A 150 -4.62 -5.85 12.41
N LEU A 151 -3.46 -5.35 12.82
CA LEU A 151 -2.99 -4.04 12.38
C LEU A 151 -2.55 -4.11 10.91
N PHE A 152 -1.87 -5.18 10.48
CA PHE A 152 -1.50 -5.37 9.08
C PHE A 152 -2.72 -5.27 8.15
N ALA A 153 -3.81 -5.95 8.49
CA ALA A 153 -5.09 -5.86 7.78
C ALA A 153 -5.63 -4.42 7.74
N CYS A 154 -5.50 -3.67 8.84
CA CYS A 154 -5.92 -2.27 8.89
C CYS A 154 -5.13 -1.38 7.92
N ILE A 155 -3.83 -1.61 7.76
CA ILE A 155 -3.00 -0.79 6.86
C ILE A 155 -3.25 -1.15 5.41
N VAL A 156 -3.25 -2.44 5.08
CA VAL A 156 -3.45 -2.89 3.70
C VAL A 156 -4.81 -2.45 3.18
N THR A 157 -5.83 -2.41 4.04
CA THR A 157 -7.16 -1.92 3.67
C THR A 157 -7.35 -0.41 3.85
N MET A 158 -6.47 0.26 4.62
CA MET A 158 -6.66 1.62 5.11
C MET A 158 -7.98 1.80 5.89
N ARG A 159 -8.42 0.76 6.62
CA ARG A 159 -9.65 0.71 7.42
C ARG A 159 -9.33 0.34 8.86
N SER A 160 -10.09 0.82 9.85
CA SER A 160 -9.94 0.39 11.24
C SER A 160 -10.29 -1.08 11.40
N TRP A 161 -9.80 -1.69 12.49
CA TRP A 161 -10.08 -3.08 12.81
C TRP A 161 -11.59 -3.37 12.91
N LYS A 162 -12.35 -2.41 13.42
CA LYS A 162 -13.82 -2.46 13.45
C LYS A 162 -14.41 -2.59 12.04
N SER A 163 -13.93 -1.80 11.10
CA SER A 163 -14.38 -1.84 9.70
C SER A 163 -13.92 -3.11 8.97
N VAL A 164 -12.69 -3.57 9.25
CA VAL A 164 -12.16 -4.83 8.70
C VAL A 164 -13.02 -6.02 9.14
N THR A 165 -13.31 -6.13 10.44
CA THR A 165 -14.11 -7.23 11.00
C THR A 165 -15.59 -7.15 10.66
N ALA A 166 -16.16 -5.95 10.52
CA ALA A 166 -17.54 -5.75 10.05
C ALA A 166 -17.69 -5.95 8.53
N GLY A 167 -16.58 -5.91 7.79
CA GLY A 167 -16.53 -6.04 6.35
C GLY A 167 -16.33 -4.71 5.64
N ILE A 168 -15.18 -4.58 4.98
CA ILE A 168 -14.76 -3.36 4.29
C ILE A 168 -15.70 -2.97 3.14
N ALA A 169 -16.38 -3.94 2.53
CA ALA A 169 -17.35 -3.71 1.47
C ALA A 169 -18.73 -3.24 1.98
N ARG A 170 -19.02 -3.43 3.27
CA ARG A 170 -20.32 -3.11 3.89
C ARG A 170 -20.30 -1.84 4.73
N THR A 171 -19.11 -1.40 5.12
CA THR A 171 -18.90 -0.25 5.99
C THR A 171 -18.46 0.95 5.16
N GLU A 172 -19.00 2.14 5.48
CA GLU A 172 -18.53 3.39 4.87
C GLU A 172 -17.17 3.80 5.44
N ILE A 173 -16.40 4.54 4.66
CA ILE A 173 -15.12 5.10 5.11
C ILE A 173 -15.43 6.28 6.02
N ASP A 174 -14.91 6.24 7.25
CA ASP A 174 -15.02 7.31 8.24
C ASP A 174 -13.74 8.18 8.25
N ASP A 175 -13.88 9.48 8.49
CA ASP A 175 -12.76 10.42 8.56
C ASP A 175 -11.84 10.12 9.77
N GLY A 176 -12.38 9.45 10.80
CA GLY A 176 -11.66 8.97 11.98
C GLY A 176 -10.81 7.71 11.77
N GLU A 177 -10.97 6.98 10.64
CA GLU A 177 -10.29 5.69 10.39
C GLU A 177 -8.77 5.81 10.56
N ARG A 178 -8.17 6.88 10.04
CA ARG A 178 -6.72 7.10 10.16
C ARG A 178 -6.26 7.30 11.62
N SER A 179 -7.07 7.97 12.43
CA SER A 179 -6.78 8.18 13.85
C SER A 179 -6.92 6.86 14.62
N HIS A 180 -7.98 6.10 14.36
CA HIS A 180 -8.20 4.79 14.97
C HIS A 180 -7.08 3.80 14.63
N ILE A 181 -6.59 3.78 13.38
CA ILE A 181 -5.47 2.92 12.99
C ILE A 181 -4.19 3.31 13.74
N LYS A 182 -3.93 4.62 13.93
CA LYS A 182 -2.78 5.09 14.71
C LYS A 182 -2.90 4.74 16.19
N GLU A 183 -4.08 4.91 16.79
CA GLU A 183 -4.33 4.53 18.19
C GLU A 183 -4.18 3.03 18.39
N TYR A 184 -4.75 2.22 17.50
CA TYR A 184 -4.61 0.77 17.50
C TYR A 184 -3.14 0.34 17.36
N ALA A 185 -2.39 1.01 16.47
CA ALA A 185 -0.94 0.80 16.35
C ALA A 185 -0.19 1.13 17.64
N THR A 186 -0.53 2.24 18.29
CA THR A 186 0.11 2.68 19.53
C THR A 186 -0.15 1.69 20.67
N GLY A 187 -1.33 1.06 20.71
CA GLY A 187 -1.65 0.04 21.72
C GLY A 187 -0.93 -1.30 21.54
N LEU A 188 -0.30 -1.55 20.38
CA LEU A 188 0.44 -2.78 20.08
C LEU A 188 1.95 -2.64 20.25
N VAL A 189 2.46 -1.42 20.41
CA VAL A 189 3.88 -1.15 20.66
C VAL A 189 4.08 -1.01 22.19
N PRO A 190 5.02 -1.74 22.81
CA PRO A 190 5.32 -1.61 24.23
C PRO A 190 5.91 -0.25 24.63
#